data_AF-A0A920SSP6-F1
#
_entry.id   AF-A0A920SSP6-F1
#
_cell.length_a   1.000
_cell.length_b   1.000
_cell.length_c   1.000
_cell.angle_alpha   90.00
_cell.angle_beta   90.00
_cell.angle_gamma   90.00
#
_symmetry.space_group_name_H-M   'P 1'
#
loop_
_entity.id
_entity.type
_entity.pdbx_description
1 polymer ?
#
loop_
_entity_poly.entity_id
_entity_poly.type
_entity_poly.pdbx_seq_one_letter_code
_entity_poly.pdbx_strand_id
1 'polypeptide(L)'
;MDEDDGSIAPSMLYAYAAIMEGGALRERCPELSADIPVLEQLSIERGVPIGGKDFKTGPTLMKTILAPGFKTRMLGLSGWFSTNILGNRDGEVLDDPESFKTKEESKLSVLEQILQPNMYPELYGDMYHKVRINYYPPRGDNKEGLGQHRHLRMVGLSHADKD
;
A
#
# COMPACT_ATOMS: atom_id res chain seq x y z
N MET A 1 -4.95 14.50 26.97
CA MET A 1 -4.45 15.73 26.33
C MET A 1 -3.88 16.67 27.38
N ASP A 2 -4.59 16.91 28.48
CA ASP A 2 -4.12 17.80 29.56
C ASP A 2 -2.85 17.31 30.29
N GLU A 3 -2.56 16.01 30.26
CA GLU A 3 -1.38 15.41 30.90
C GLU A 3 -0.15 15.29 29.97
N ASP A 4 -0.23 15.81 28.74
CA ASP A 4 0.84 15.75 27.72
C ASP A 4 1.46 14.35 27.56
N ASP A 5 0.59 13.33 27.52
CA ASP A 5 0.98 11.93 27.43
C ASP A 5 1.64 11.64 26.08
N GLY A 6 2.86 11.09 26.11
CA GLY A 6 3.66 10.80 24.91
C GLY A 6 3.08 9.73 23.98
N SER A 7 2.01 9.03 24.38
CA SER A 7 1.23 8.15 23.50
C SER A 7 0.32 8.91 22.53
N ILE A 8 0.10 10.22 22.75
CA ILE A 8 -0.73 11.08 21.91
C ILE A 8 0.14 11.66 20.79
N ALA A 9 0.01 11.09 19.59
CA ALA A 9 0.71 11.60 18.42
C ALA A 9 0.15 12.96 17.97
N PRO A 10 0.96 13.85 17.37
CA PRO A 10 0.49 15.12 16.84
C PRO A 10 -0.67 14.99 15.83
N SER A 11 -0.67 13.93 15.01
CA SER A 11 -1.77 13.57 14.10
C SER A 11 -3.11 13.40 14.82
N MET A 12 -3.11 12.78 16.01
CA MET A 12 -4.30 12.60 16.84
C MET A 12 -4.86 13.92 17.35
N LEU A 13 -4.00 14.91 17.64
CA LEU A 13 -4.43 16.25 18.04
C LEU A 13 -5.13 16.98 16.89
N TYR A 14 -4.59 16.88 15.68
CA TYR A 14 -5.23 17.44 14.48
C TYR A 14 -6.56 16.74 14.17
N ALA A 15 -6.62 15.41 14.28
CA ALA A 15 -7.85 14.64 14.09
C ALA A 15 -8.92 15.03 15.12
N TYR A 16 -8.54 15.13 16.40
CA TYR A 16 -9.43 15.57 17.47
C TYR A 16 -9.96 16.99 17.21
N ALA A 17 -9.10 17.94 16.89
CA ALA A 17 -9.50 19.32 16.60
C ALA A 17 -10.47 19.38 15.41
N ALA A 18 -10.19 18.65 14.32
CA ALA A 18 -11.07 18.61 13.15
C ALA A 18 -12.46 18.05 13.49
N ILE A 19 -12.54 16.97 14.27
CA ILE A 19 -13.82 16.40 14.69
C ILE A 19 -14.59 17.37 15.61
N MET A 20 -13.88 18.05 16.51
CA MET A 20 -14.48 19.03 17.42
C MET A 20 -15.07 20.24 16.68
N GLU A 21 -14.42 20.69 15.61
CA GLU A 21 -14.88 21.76 14.71
C GLU A 21 -15.94 21.30 13.68
N GLY A 22 -16.34 20.02 13.70
CA GLY A 22 -17.32 19.49 12.73
C GLY A 22 -16.75 19.26 11.32
N GLY A 23 -15.44 19.34 11.15
CA GLY A 23 -14.75 19.20 9.87
C GLY A 23 -14.54 17.74 9.49
N ALA A 24 -15.01 17.36 8.29
CA ALA A 24 -14.75 16.03 7.73
C ALA A 24 -13.23 15.80 7.57
N LEU A 25 -12.75 14.64 8.04
CA LEU A 25 -11.33 14.29 7.98
C LEU A 25 -11.09 13.23 6.91
N ARG A 26 -10.10 13.47 6.04
CA ARG A 26 -9.62 12.46 5.10
C ARG A 26 -8.11 12.27 5.20
N GLU A 27 -7.70 11.09 5.65
CA GLU A 27 -6.29 10.83 5.92
C GLU A 27 -5.57 10.18 4.74
N ARG A 28 -4.36 10.67 4.50
CA ARG A 28 -3.51 10.27 3.37
C ARG A 28 -2.24 9.55 3.82
N CYS A 29 -1.83 9.72 5.08
CA CYS A 29 -0.66 9.09 5.69
C CYS A 29 -1.01 7.70 6.26
N PRO A 30 -0.04 6.79 6.46
CA PRO A 30 -0.26 5.51 7.14
C PRO A 30 -0.21 5.59 8.68
N GLU A 31 0.19 6.73 9.24
CA GLU A 31 0.39 6.96 10.68
C GLU A 31 -0.91 6.84 11.48
N LEU A 32 -0.81 6.47 12.77
CA LEU A 32 -1.94 6.45 13.69
C LEU A 32 -2.51 7.86 13.84
N SER A 33 -3.81 8.02 13.66
CA SER A 33 -4.46 9.33 13.69
C SER A 33 -5.92 9.18 14.11
N ALA A 34 -6.92 9.36 13.24
CA ALA A 34 -8.34 9.26 13.61
C ALA A 34 -8.85 7.82 13.78
N ASP A 35 -8.05 6.83 13.39
CA ASP A 35 -8.36 5.40 13.39
C ASP A 35 -8.18 4.71 14.74
N ILE A 36 -8.05 5.49 15.82
CA ILE A 36 -8.08 4.96 17.19
C ILE A 36 -9.51 4.89 17.72
N PRO A 37 -9.86 3.87 18.53
CA PRO A 37 -11.25 3.64 18.96
C PRO A 37 -11.92 4.86 19.59
N VAL A 38 -11.16 5.67 20.35
CA VAL A 38 -11.70 6.85 21.02
C VAL A 38 -12.06 7.99 20.05
N LEU A 39 -11.30 8.17 18.96
CA LEU A 39 -11.58 9.20 17.96
C LEU A 39 -12.64 8.74 16.95
N GLU A 40 -12.71 7.45 16.63
CA GLU A 40 -13.83 6.88 15.88
C GLU A 40 -15.15 7.10 16.61
N GLN A 41 -15.21 6.79 17.91
CA GLN A 41 -16.40 6.99 18.73
C GLN A 41 -16.81 8.47 18.78
N LEU A 42 -15.85 9.38 18.98
CA LEU A 42 -16.10 10.82 18.98
C LEU A 42 -16.64 11.32 17.62
N SER A 43 -16.14 10.77 16.51
CA SER A 43 -16.64 11.12 15.17
C SER A 43 -18.10 10.72 14.95
N ILE A 44 -18.51 9.55 15.48
CA ILE A 44 -19.89 9.06 15.41
C ILE A 44 -20.80 9.96 16.25
N GLU A 45 -20.40 10.30 17.48
CA GLU A 45 -21.17 11.16 18.38
C GLU A 45 -21.36 12.57 17.82
N ARG A 46 -20.35 13.09 17.13
CA ARG A 46 -20.39 14.42 16.50
C ARG A 46 -21.02 14.42 15.11
N GLY A 47 -21.30 13.24 14.53
CA GLY A 47 -21.79 13.10 13.15
C GLY A 47 -20.78 13.56 12.09
N VAL A 48 -19.48 13.47 12.40
CA VAL A 48 -18.40 13.93 11.51
C VAL A 48 -17.82 12.74 10.75
N PRO A 49 -17.84 12.74 9.41
CA PRO A 49 -17.26 11.65 8.64
C PRO A 49 -15.73 11.70 8.71
N ILE A 50 -15.13 10.56 9.07
CA ILE A 50 -13.69 10.30 9.00
C ILE A 50 -13.42 9.15 8.03
N GLY A 51 -12.27 9.17 7.35
CA GLY A 51 -11.88 8.03 6.52
C GLY A 51 -10.61 8.23 5.70
N GLY A 52 -10.21 7.18 4.99
CA GLY A 52 -8.93 7.15 4.29
C GLY A 52 -7.80 6.74 5.23
N LYS A 53 -6.85 5.99 4.66
CA LYS A 53 -5.58 5.60 5.27
C LYS A 53 -4.71 5.12 4.13
N ASP A 54 -3.49 5.65 4.02
CA ASP A 54 -2.54 5.30 2.95
C ASP A 54 -3.13 5.37 1.52
N PHE A 55 -3.17 6.57 0.91
CA PHE A 55 -3.70 6.71 -0.45
C PHE A 55 -2.91 5.86 -1.45
N LYS A 56 -3.58 4.85 -2.02
CA LYS A 56 -3.06 4.02 -3.12
C LYS A 56 -2.92 4.85 -4.41
N THR A 57 -1.79 5.53 -4.57
CA THR A 57 -1.49 6.32 -5.77
C THR A 57 -0.58 5.55 -6.74
N GLY A 58 -0.92 5.60 -8.04
CA GLY A 58 -0.10 5.11 -9.16
C GLY A 58 0.16 3.58 -9.18
N PRO A 59 1.39 3.10 -8.89
CA PRO A 59 1.76 1.69 -9.01
C PRO A 59 0.94 0.70 -8.16
N THR A 60 0.52 1.12 -6.97
CA THR A 60 -0.32 0.27 -6.10
C THR A 60 -1.73 0.11 -6.69
N LEU A 61 -2.27 1.16 -7.34
CA LEU A 61 -3.55 1.09 -8.06
C LEU A 61 -3.48 0.09 -9.22
N MET A 62 -2.38 0.13 -9.99
CA MET A 62 -2.16 -0.81 -11.09
C MET A 62 -2.06 -2.26 -10.61
N LYS A 63 -1.39 -2.53 -9.49
CA LYS A 63 -1.37 -3.86 -8.86
C LYS A 63 -2.78 -4.34 -8.51
N THR A 64 -3.59 -3.48 -7.90
CA THR A 64 -4.96 -3.83 -7.49
C THR A 64 -5.94 -3.99 -8.65
N ILE A 65 -5.64 -3.47 -9.84
CA ILE A 65 -6.47 -3.70 -11.04
C ILE A 65 -6.03 -4.97 -11.79
N LEU A 66 -4.72 -5.16 -11.93
CA LEU A 66 -4.18 -6.20 -12.80
C LEU A 66 -4.09 -7.57 -12.11
N ALA A 67 -3.69 -7.61 -10.83
CA ALA A 67 -3.53 -8.86 -10.11
C ALA A 67 -4.86 -9.64 -9.96
N PRO A 68 -6.01 -9.02 -9.65
CA PRO A 68 -7.29 -9.73 -9.68
C PRO A 68 -7.63 -10.23 -11.08
N GLY A 69 -7.36 -9.43 -12.12
CA GLY A 69 -7.61 -9.84 -13.51
C GLY A 69 -6.81 -11.07 -13.95
N PHE A 70 -5.56 -11.21 -13.50
CA PHE A 70 -4.76 -12.41 -13.73
C PHE A 70 -5.34 -13.62 -13.00
N LYS A 71 -5.71 -13.45 -11.73
CA LYS A 71 -6.34 -14.51 -10.94
C LYS A 71 -7.68 -14.97 -11.52
N THR A 72 -8.57 -14.05 -11.87
CA THR A 72 -9.89 -14.38 -12.45
C THR A 72 -9.76 -15.16 -13.75
N ARG A 73 -8.68 -14.94 -14.51
CA ARG A 73 -8.40 -15.68 -15.75
C ARG A 73 -7.46 -16.87 -15.55
N MET A 74 -7.09 -17.19 -14.31
CA MET A 74 -6.16 -18.28 -13.97
C MET A 74 -4.83 -18.20 -14.73
N LEU A 75 -4.31 -16.98 -14.92
CA LEU A 75 -3.05 -16.74 -15.60
C LEU A 75 -1.88 -16.77 -14.62
N GLY A 76 -0.99 -17.75 -14.77
CA GLY A 76 0.22 -17.88 -13.95
C GLY A 76 1.19 -16.71 -14.10
N LEU A 77 1.93 -16.43 -13.03
CA LEU A 77 2.92 -15.36 -12.96
C LEU A 77 4.23 -15.89 -12.42
N SER A 78 5.31 -15.78 -13.20
CA SER A 78 6.66 -16.11 -12.74
C SER A 78 7.29 -15.00 -11.90
N GLY A 79 6.84 -13.76 -12.03
CA GLY A 79 7.34 -12.68 -11.19
C GLY A 79 6.72 -11.32 -11.41
N TRP A 80 6.90 -10.45 -10.42
CA TRP A 80 6.43 -9.08 -10.41
C TRP A 80 7.53 -8.14 -9.91
N PHE A 81 7.96 -7.21 -10.76
CA PHE A 81 8.93 -6.18 -10.37
C PHE A 81 8.24 -4.82 -10.24
N SER A 82 8.45 -4.14 -9.12
CA SER A 82 7.93 -2.79 -8.89
C SER A 82 9.06 -1.84 -8.53
N THR A 83 9.20 -0.75 -9.28
CA THR A 83 10.12 0.32 -8.93
C THR A 83 9.43 1.68 -8.89
N ASN A 84 9.83 2.49 -7.91
CA ASN A 84 9.44 3.89 -7.78
C ASN A 84 10.70 4.76 -7.73
N ILE A 85 10.67 5.89 -8.39
CA ILE A 85 11.71 6.93 -8.34
C ILE A 85 11.12 8.14 -7.62
N LEU A 86 11.80 8.61 -6.58
CA LEU A 86 11.39 9.72 -5.73
C LEU A 86 12.54 10.73 -5.63
N GLY A 87 12.26 12.04 -5.69
CA GLY A 87 13.28 13.08 -5.53
C GLY A 87 12.98 14.07 -4.39
N ASN A 88 11.99 13.77 -3.56
CA ASN A 88 11.56 14.56 -2.41
C ASN A 88 12.10 13.99 -1.10
N ARG A 89 11.76 14.62 0.03
CA ARG A 89 12.14 14.19 1.38
C ARG A 89 11.74 12.76 1.69
N ASP A 90 10.62 12.28 1.14
CA ASP A 90 10.24 10.87 1.25
C ASP A 90 11.24 9.95 0.57
N GLY A 91 11.78 10.34 -0.59
CA GLY A 91 12.84 9.60 -1.28
C GLY A 91 14.11 9.52 -0.45
N GLU A 92 14.49 10.63 0.19
CA GLU A 92 15.66 10.71 1.07
C GLU A 92 15.51 9.82 2.31
N VAL A 93 14.36 9.87 2.99
CA VAL A 93 14.07 9.01 4.15
C VAL A 93 14.01 7.53 3.77
N LEU A 94 13.55 7.22 2.56
CA LEU A 94 13.43 5.83 2.09
C LEU A 94 14.71 5.30 1.41
N ASP A 95 15.75 6.12 1.30
CA ASP A 95 17.10 5.68 0.94
C ASP A 95 17.79 4.99 2.13
N ASP A 96 17.29 5.22 3.35
CA ASP A 96 17.66 4.48 4.55
C ASP A 96 17.12 3.02 4.50
N PRO A 97 17.97 1.99 4.65
CA PRO A 97 17.56 0.59 4.58
C PRO A 97 16.52 0.17 5.61
N GLU A 98 16.55 0.72 6.83
CA GLU A 98 15.58 0.37 7.88
C GLU A 98 14.19 0.90 7.55
N SER A 99 14.11 2.18 7.18
CA SER A 99 12.88 2.85 6.73
C SER A 99 12.30 2.20 5.46
N PHE A 100 13.16 1.71 4.57
CA PHE A 100 12.75 0.97 3.38
C PHE A 100 12.07 -0.37 3.72
N LYS A 101 12.59 -1.12 4.69
CA LYS A 101 12.14 -2.50 4.99
C LYS A 101 10.66 -2.57 5.37
N THR A 102 10.19 -1.70 6.27
CA THR A 102 8.77 -1.64 6.65
C THR A 102 7.86 -1.30 5.46
N LYS A 103 8.35 -0.47 4.53
CA LYS A 103 7.61 -0.07 3.33
C LYS A 103 7.68 -1.10 2.21
N GLU A 104 8.72 -1.94 2.19
CA GLU A 104 8.84 -3.09 1.32
C GLU A 104 7.84 -4.17 1.73
N GLU A 105 7.82 -4.56 3.01
CA GLU A 105 6.92 -5.60 3.56
C GLU A 105 5.44 -5.28 3.27
N SER A 106 5.00 -4.05 3.54
CA SER A 106 3.62 -3.60 3.25
C SER A 106 3.26 -3.60 1.75
N LYS A 107 4.23 -3.47 0.85
CA LYS A 107 4.00 -3.48 -0.61
C LYS A 107 4.10 -4.86 -1.25
N LEU A 108 4.77 -5.79 -0.58
CA LEU A 108 4.85 -7.20 -0.95
C LEU A 108 3.53 -7.91 -0.62
N SER A 109 3.00 -7.69 0.58
CA SER A 109 1.80 -8.37 1.09
C SER A 109 0.55 -8.21 0.22
N VAL A 110 0.42 -7.11 -0.54
CA VAL A 110 -0.73 -6.85 -1.43
C VAL A 110 -0.90 -7.94 -2.49
N LEU A 111 0.19 -8.45 -3.08
CA LEU A 111 0.08 -9.49 -4.11
C LEU A 111 -0.23 -10.85 -3.50
N GLU A 112 0.30 -11.17 -2.31
CA GLU A 112 -0.02 -12.40 -1.60
C GLU A 112 -1.51 -12.49 -1.27
N GLN A 113 -2.10 -11.39 -0.79
CA GLN A 113 -3.53 -11.34 -0.47
C GLN A 113 -4.41 -11.53 -1.71
N ILE A 114 -4.02 -10.95 -2.84
CA ILE A 114 -4.81 -11.01 -4.08
C ILE A 114 -4.66 -12.39 -4.75
N LEU A 115 -3.42 -12.80 -5.04
CA LEU A 115 -3.11 -13.99 -5.84
C LEU A 115 -3.23 -15.29 -5.04
N GLN A 116 -3.06 -15.23 -3.71
CA GLN A 116 -3.20 -16.38 -2.80
C GLN A 116 -2.34 -17.59 -3.23
N PRO A 117 -1.00 -17.46 -3.23
CA PRO A 117 -0.11 -18.51 -3.72
C PRO A 117 -0.27 -19.85 -2.99
N ASN A 118 -0.65 -19.84 -1.71
CA ASN A 118 -0.95 -21.07 -0.95
C ASN A 118 -2.17 -21.84 -1.50
N MET A 119 -3.14 -21.13 -2.10
CA MET A 119 -4.33 -21.72 -2.71
C MET A 119 -4.11 -22.10 -4.17
N TYR A 120 -3.17 -21.43 -4.85
CA TYR A 120 -2.86 -21.63 -6.27
C TYR A 120 -1.34 -21.83 -6.47
N PRO A 121 -0.75 -22.88 -5.87
CA PRO A 121 0.71 -23.08 -5.87
C PRO A 121 1.27 -23.30 -7.28
N GLU A 122 0.51 -23.94 -8.18
CA GLU A 122 0.93 -24.16 -9.57
C GLU A 122 1.05 -22.86 -10.39
N LEU A 123 0.29 -21.83 -10.02
CA LEU A 123 0.26 -20.56 -10.76
C LEU A 123 1.16 -19.49 -10.16
N TYR A 124 1.31 -19.48 -8.83
CA TYR A 124 1.96 -18.40 -8.09
C TYR A 124 2.94 -18.87 -6.99
N GLY A 125 3.09 -20.17 -6.75
CA GLY A 125 3.93 -20.70 -5.67
C GLY A 125 5.40 -20.29 -5.79
N ASP A 126 5.92 -20.26 -7.03
CA ASP A 126 7.30 -19.86 -7.33
C ASP A 126 7.42 -18.41 -7.83
N MET A 127 6.38 -17.58 -7.61
CA MET A 127 6.37 -16.20 -8.10
C MET A 127 7.41 -15.34 -7.37
N TYR A 128 8.36 -14.78 -8.10
CA TYR A 128 9.34 -13.85 -7.54
C TYR A 128 8.81 -12.40 -7.53
N HIS A 129 8.63 -11.81 -6.35
CA HIS A 129 8.19 -10.42 -6.19
C HIS A 129 9.32 -9.56 -5.60
N LYS A 130 9.71 -8.52 -6.33
CA LYS A 130 10.73 -7.55 -5.88
C LYS A 130 10.24 -6.11 -5.98
N VAL A 131 10.49 -5.34 -4.92
CA VAL A 131 10.18 -3.92 -4.84
C VAL A 131 11.49 -3.13 -4.70
N ARG A 132 11.59 -2.00 -5.40
CA ARG A 132 12.68 -1.04 -5.28
C ARG A 132 12.15 0.38 -5.21
N ILE A 133 12.74 1.20 -4.37
CA ILE A 133 12.52 2.65 -4.33
C ILE A 133 13.90 3.26 -4.55
N ASN A 134 14.04 4.15 -5.52
CA ASN A 134 15.30 4.81 -5.84
C ASN A 134 15.16 6.31 -5.55
N TYR A 135 16.09 6.86 -4.79
CA TYR A 135 16.18 8.30 -4.57
C TYR A 135 16.91 8.98 -5.74
N TYR A 136 16.28 9.98 -6.34
CA TYR A 136 16.80 10.77 -7.45
C TYR A 136 16.46 12.26 -7.25
N PRO A 137 17.31 13.00 -6.51
CA PRO A 137 17.05 14.38 -6.08
C PRO A 137 16.60 15.36 -7.19
N PRO A 138 17.18 15.33 -8.41
CA PRO A 138 16.78 16.26 -9.47
C PRO A 138 15.29 16.21 -9.85
N ARG A 139 14.56 15.17 -9.42
CA ARG A 139 13.13 14.99 -9.74
C ARG A 139 12.18 15.78 -8.84
N GLY A 140 12.58 16.14 -7.61
CA GLY A 140 11.69 16.73 -6.62
C GLY A 140 10.47 15.83 -6.30
N ASP A 141 9.30 16.44 -6.07
CA ASP A 141 8.06 15.74 -5.64
C ASP A 141 7.34 14.96 -6.74
N ASN A 142 7.82 15.06 -7.98
CA ASN A 142 7.22 14.39 -9.12
C ASN A 142 7.59 12.90 -9.15
N LYS A 143 6.93 12.13 -8.30
CA LYS A 143 7.07 10.68 -8.21
C LYS A 143 6.78 10.00 -9.55
N GLU A 144 7.75 9.22 -10.03
CA GLU A 144 7.57 8.33 -11.17
C GLU A 144 7.59 6.87 -10.71
N GLY A 145 6.49 6.17 -10.97
CA GLY A 145 6.44 4.72 -10.82
C GLY A 145 6.67 4.05 -12.16
N LEU A 146 7.91 3.81 -12.57
CA LEU A 146 8.24 3.01 -13.74
C LEU A 146 8.20 1.51 -13.40
N GLY A 147 7.05 1.02 -12.97
CA GLY A 147 6.94 -0.33 -12.41
C GLY A 147 6.11 -1.29 -13.25
N GLN A 148 6.50 -1.61 -14.49
CA GLN A 148 5.93 -2.79 -15.19
C GLN A 148 6.95 -3.43 -16.14
N HIS A 149 8.09 -3.93 -15.64
CA HIS A 149 8.78 -5.03 -16.34
C HIS A 149 8.14 -6.34 -15.86
N ARG A 150 7.13 -6.80 -16.62
CA ARG A 150 6.47 -8.07 -16.40
C ARG A 150 7.19 -9.14 -17.22
N HIS A 151 7.78 -10.11 -16.56
CA HIS A 151 8.02 -11.39 -17.19
C HIS A 151 6.78 -12.25 -16.96
N LEU A 152 5.80 -12.11 -17.87
CA LEU A 152 4.62 -12.96 -17.90
C LEU A 152 5.02 -14.25 -18.61
N ARG A 153 5.44 -15.28 -17.87
CA ARG A 153 5.48 -16.63 -18.43
C ARG A 153 4.06 -17.19 -18.31
N MET A 154 3.29 -17.18 -19.39
CA MET A 154 2.08 -17.99 -19.45
C MET A 154 2.53 -19.44 -19.32
N VAL A 155 2.36 -20.03 -18.14
CA VAL A 155 2.42 -21.48 -17.99
C VAL A 155 1.27 -21.99 -18.83
N GLY A 156 1.60 -22.73 -19.89
CA GLY A 156 0.62 -23.22 -20.85
C GLY A 156 -0.52 -23.92 -20.11
N LEU A 157 -1.75 -23.67 -20.57
CA LEU A 157 -2.92 -24.47 -20.22
C LEU A 157 -2.60 -25.92 -20.62
N SER A 158 -1.98 -26.68 -19.72
CA SER A 158 -2.12 -28.13 -19.72
C SER A 158 -3.61 -28.34 -19.56
N HIS A 159 -4.25 -28.80 -20.64
CA HIS A 159 -5.64 -29.18 -20.61
C HIS A 159 -5.79 -30.14 -19.43
N ALA A 160 -6.58 -29.75 -18.44
CA ALA A 160 -7.14 -30.70 -17.50
C ALA A 160 -8.16 -31.50 -18.32
N ASP A 161 -7.65 -32.45 -19.12
CA ASP A 161 -8.44 -33.54 -19.66
C ASP A 161 -8.95 -34.30 -18.43
N LYS A 162 -10.23 -34.05 -18.13
CA LYS A 162 -11.00 -34.85 -17.20
C LYS A 162 -11.35 -36.14 -17.92
N ASP A 163 -10.59 -37.20 -17.62
CA ASP A 163 -11.11 -38.57 -17.68
C ASP A 163 -11.75 -38.92 -16.32
#